data_AF-A0A6P1HFM2-F1
#
_entry.id   AF-A0A6P1HFM2-F1
#
_cell.length_a   1.000
_cell.length_b   1.000
_cell.length_c   1.000
_cell.angle_alpha   90.00
_cell.angle_beta   90.00
_cell.angle_gamma   90.00
#
_symmetry.space_group_name_H-M   'P 1'
#
loop_
_entity.id
_entity.type
_entity.pdbx_description
1 polymer ?
#
loop_
_entity_poly.entity_id
_entity_poly.type
_entity_poly.pdbx_seq_one_letter_code
_entity_poly.pdbx_strand_id
1 'polypeptide(L)'
;MVTYVVGGLAIGLLALLLSMYIQDKKIIISILTGIVIAAFLIVLYDSYQKTYPSFSKLSSLQFNEDTEFEVANLSVYEVSEGEPPNRESMLKIKEKAIINRILSDFANMELKKDEEADRHFREYHLSITVSKKVKKDHYTSETFTYDFDQDYIFNYEILNEANHIQTIKSLMENEDLDWTYYDHE
;
A
#
# COMPACT_ATOMS: atom_id res chain seq x y z
N MET A 1 25.38 2.23 -3.16
CA MET A 1 26.76 2.25 -3.71
C MET A 1 27.57 1.04 -3.23
N VAL A 2 27.61 0.76 -1.92
CA VAL A 2 28.33 -0.39 -1.34
C VAL A 2 27.88 -1.75 -1.92
N THR A 3 26.58 -1.95 -2.13
CA THR A 3 26.02 -3.21 -2.67
C THR A 3 26.48 -3.53 -4.09
N TYR A 4 26.66 -2.51 -4.94
CA TYR A 4 27.11 -2.69 -6.33
C TYR A 4 28.60 -3.04 -6.42
N VAL A 5 29.42 -2.48 -5.52
CA VAL A 5 30.86 -2.79 -5.44
C VAL A 5 31.07 -4.22 -4.96
N VAL A 6 30.30 -4.67 -3.97
CA VAL A 6 30.36 -6.06 -3.47
C VAL A 6 29.89 -7.04 -4.55
N GLY A 7 28.83 -6.72 -5.29
CA GLY A 7 28.35 -7.54 -6.41
C GLY A 7 29.37 -7.72 -7.53
N GLY A 8 30.04 -6.63 -7.93
CA GLY A 8 31.10 -6.68 -8.95
C GLY A 8 32.28 -7.57 -8.53
N LEU A 9 32.70 -7.49 -7.26
CA LEU A 9 33.77 -8.34 -6.71
C LEU A 9 33.37 -9.82 -6.69
N ALA A 10 32.11 -10.14 -6.34
CA ALA A 10 31.61 -11.51 -6.33
C ALA A 10 31.57 -12.12 -7.74
N ILE A 11 31.15 -11.37 -8.76
CA ILE A 11 31.15 -11.84 -10.15
C ILE A 11 32.58 -12.09 -10.65
N GLY A 12 33.53 -11.21 -10.29
CA GLY A 12 34.95 -11.40 -10.63
C GLY A 12 35.56 -12.66 -9.99
N LEU A 13 35.26 -12.91 -8.71
CA LEU A 13 35.66 -14.11 -7.99
C LEU A 13 35.05 -15.38 -8.59
N LEU A 14 33.76 -15.33 -8.96
CA LEU A 14 33.06 -16.44 -9.60
C LEU A 14 33.66 -16.75 -10.98
N ALA A 15 33.99 -15.73 -11.78
CA ALA A 15 34.65 -15.89 -13.06
C ALA A 15 36.03 -16.56 -12.92
N LEU A 16 36.81 -16.15 -11.91
CA LEU A 16 38.09 -16.76 -11.57
C LEU A 16 37.93 -18.23 -11.20
N LEU A 17 36.99 -18.57 -10.30
CA LEU A 17 36.71 -19.94 -9.89
C LEU A 17 36.24 -20.82 -11.05
N LEU A 18 35.33 -20.31 -11.90
CA LEU A 18 34.86 -21.01 -13.08
C LEU A 18 35.97 -21.23 -14.10
N SER A 19 36.89 -20.28 -14.25
CA SER A 19 38.06 -20.42 -15.14
C SER A 19 39.06 -21.49 -14.71
N MET A 20 39.10 -21.83 -13.42
CA MET A 20 39.95 -22.91 -12.92
C MET A 20 39.37 -24.30 -13.22
N TYR A 21 38.03 -24.42 -13.33
CA TYR A 21 37.34 -25.70 -13.52
C TYR A 21 36.87 -25.95 -14.96
N ILE A 22 36.53 -24.89 -15.71
CA ILE A 22 35.96 -25.00 -17.05
C ILE A 22 37.01 -24.52 -18.07
N GLN A 23 37.48 -25.43 -18.94
CA GLN A 23 38.47 -25.09 -19.96
C GLN A 23 37.86 -24.31 -21.15
N ASP A 24 36.58 -24.54 -21.45
CA ASP A 24 35.91 -23.85 -22.55
C ASP A 24 35.45 -22.46 -22.13
N LYS A 25 36.16 -21.45 -22.63
CA LYS A 25 35.88 -20.04 -22.40
C LYS A 25 34.47 -19.64 -22.86
N LYS A 26 33.89 -20.31 -23.87
CA LYS A 26 32.53 -20.02 -24.34
C LYS A 26 31.47 -20.35 -23.30
N ILE A 27 31.68 -21.45 -22.56
CA ILE A 27 30.78 -21.88 -21.48
C ILE A 27 30.84 -20.86 -20.33
N ILE A 28 32.04 -20.41 -19.95
CA ILE A 28 32.22 -19.38 -18.91
C ILE A 28 31.52 -18.07 -19.31
N ILE A 29 31.73 -17.61 -20.55
CA ILE A 29 31.09 -16.39 -21.06
C ILE A 29 29.57 -16.53 -21.01
N SER A 30 29.02 -17.66 -21.46
CA SER A 30 27.58 -17.90 -21.46
C SER A 30 26.98 -17.90 -20.05
N ILE A 31 27.66 -18.50 -19.07
CA ILE A 31 27.24 -18.48 -17.65
C ILE A 31 27.26 -17.05 -17.10
N LEU A 32 28.34 -16.30 -17.34
CA LEU A 32 28.46 -14.92 -16.86
C LEU A 32 27.40 -14.01 -17.50
N THR A 33 27.14 -14.16 -18.80
CA THR A 33 26.06 -13.43 -19.48
C THR A 33 24.71 -13.77 -18.89
N GLY A 34 24.43 -15.05 -18.60
CA GLY A 34 23.19 -15.47 -17.94
C GLY A 34 23.00 -14.84 -16.57
N ILE A 35 24.06 -14.78 -15.76
CA ILE A 35 24.04 -14.14 -14.43
C ILE A 35 23.77 -12.64 -14.55
N VAL A 36 24.42 -11.95 -15.49
CA VAL A 36 24.20 -10.51 -15.70
C VAL A 36 22.77 -10.22 -16.15
N ILE A 37 22.23 -11.01 -17.07
CA ILE A 37 20.83 -10.87 -17.53
C ILE A 37 19.87 -11.12 -16.37
N ALA A 38 20.07 -12.18 -15.59
CA ALA A 38 19.23 -12.49 -14.44
C ALA A 38 19.26 -11.35 -13.39
N ALA A 39 20.45 -10.83 -13.07
CA ALA A 39 20.59 -9.69 -12.17
C ALA A 39 19.89 -8.44 -12.71
N PHE A 40 20.01 -8.17 -14.02
CA PHE A 40 19.32 -7.05 -14.66
C PHE A 40 17.80 -7.19 -14.59
N LEU A 41 17.26 -8.39 -14.87
CA LEU A 41 15.83 -8.68 -14.76
C LEU A 41 15.32 -8.52 -13.32
N ILE A 42 16.10 -8.93 -12.31
CA ILE A 42 15.74 -8.75 -10.89
C ILE A 42 15.66 -7.26 -10.54
N VAL A 43 16.62 -6.44 -10.99
CA VAL A 43 16.60 -4.99 -10.75
C VAL A 43 15.40 -4.33 -11.42
N LEU A 44 15.09 -4.72 -12.67
CA LEU A 44 13.91 -4.21 -13.37
C LEU A 44 12.61 -4.61 -12.66
N TYR A 45 12.50 -5.86 -12.22
CA TYR A 45 11.35 -6.35 -11.48
C TYR A 45 11.15 -5.62 -10.14
N ASP A 46 12.21 -5.41 -9.36
CA ASP A 46 12.16 -4.64 -8.11
C ASP A 46 11.77 -3.17 -8.36
N SER A 47 12.26 -2.57 -9.45
CA SER A 47 11.85 -1.22 -9.85
C SER A 47 10.37 -1.17 -10.23
N TYR A 48 9.88 -2.15 -11.00
CA TYR A 48 8.48 -2.24 -11.39
C TYR A 48 7.57 -2.40 -10.15
N GLN A 49 7.92 -3.29 -9.23
CA GLN A 49 7.19 -3.50 -7.97
C GLN A 49 7.15 -2.26 -7.04
N LYS A 50 8.09 -1.32 -7.17
CA LYS A 50 8.06 -0.04 -6.45
C LYS A 50 7.13 0.96 -7.11
N THR A 51 6.97 0.88 -8.43
CA THR A 51 5.99 1.67 -9.17
C THR A 51 4.57 1.12 -8.98
N TYR A 52 4.42 -0.20 -8.76
CA TYR A 52 3.12 -0.86 -8.64
C TYR A 52 2.96 -1.71 -7.37
N PRO A 53 2.93 -1.11 -6.16
CA PRO A 53 2.68 -1.87 -4.94
C PRO A 53 1.22 -2.33 -4.87
N SER A 54 0.94 -3.52 -4.32
CA SER A 54 -0.44 -3.85 -3.92
C SER A 54 -0.79 -3.14 -2.62
N PHE A 55 -2.09 -2.86 -2.40
CA PHE A 55 -2.53 -2.29 -1.12
C PHE A 55 -2.11 -3.14 0.08
N SER A 56 -2.22 -4.47 -0.03
CA SER A 56 -1.76 -5.40 1.03
C SER A 56 -0.28 -5.21 1.38
N LYS A 57 0.58 -4.88 0.40
CA LYS A 57 2.00 -4.58 0.66
C LYS A 57 2.16 -3.24 1.37
N LEU A 58 1.29 -2.27 1.12
CA LEU A 58 1.26 -0.98 1.82
C LEU A 58 0.72 -1.13 3.26
N SER A 59 -0.29 -1.96 3.47
CA SER A 59 -1.00 -2.11 4.75
C SER A 59 -0.47 -3.22 5.67
N SER A 60 0.21 -4.25 5.15
CA SER A 60 0.79 -5.34 5.96
C SER A 60 1.85 -4.88 6.97
N LEU A 61 2.40 -3.67 6.78
CA LEU A 61 3.28 -3.03 7.76
C LEU A 61 2.54 -2.51 9.01
N GLN A 62 1.20 -2.49 8.99
CA GLN A 62 0.38 -1.66 9.87
C GLN A 62 -0.55 -2.44 10.81
N PHE A 63 -0.81 -3.74 10.55
CA PHE A 63 -1.72 -4.57 11.35
C PHE A 63 -1.02 -5.85 11.83
N ASN A 64 -0.87 -6.01 13.16
CA ASN A 64 -0.26 -7.20 13.79
C ASN A 64 -1.25 -7.93 14.70
N GLU A 65 -0.95 -9.21 15.01
CA GLU A 65 -1.78 -10.08 15.86
C GLU A 65 -1.92 -9.57 17.31
N ASP A 66 -1.07 -8.65 17.75
CA ASP A 66 -1.07 -8.07 19.11
C ASP A 66 -2.03 -6.87 19.28
N THR A 67 -2.91 -6.62 18.30
CA THR A 67 -3.84 -5.49 18.34
C THR A 67 -4.97 -5.74 19.33
N GLU A 68 -5.12 -4.89 20.34
CA GLU A 68 -6.20 -4.99 21.32
C GLU A 68 -7.46 -4.20 20.93
N PHE A 69 -7.28 -3.01 20.34
CA PHE A 69 -8.40 -2.15 19.94
C PHE A 69 -8.19 -1.57 18.55
N GLU A 70 -9.26 -1.55 17.78
CA GLU A 70 -9.31 -1.00 16.43
C GLU A 70 -10.57 -0.15 16.30
N VAL A 71 -10.41 1.13 16.00
CA VAL A 71 -11.52 2.04 15.71
C VAL A 71 -11.22 2.70 14.38
N ALA A 72 -12.18 2.66 13.46
CA ALA A 72 -12.09 3.39 12.21
C ALA A 72 -13.08 4.55 12.18
N ASN A 73 -12.71 5.62 11.51
CA ASN A 73 -13.58 6.73 11.17
C ASN A 73 -13.56 6.88 9.66
N LEU A 74 -14.72 6.69 9.03
CA LEU A 74 -14.92 6.90 7.62
C LEU A 74 -15.64 8.24 7.45
N SER A 75 -15.04 9.17 6.71
CA SER A 75 -15.65 10.46 6.39
C SER A 75 -15.89 10.55 4.89
N VAL A 76 -17.03 11.14 4.51
CA VAL A 76 -17.36 11.49 3.12
C VAL A 76 -17.27 13.00 2.99
N TYR A 77 -16.63 13.46 1.93
CA TYR A 77 -16.45 14.87 1.63
C TYR A 77 -17.14 15.24 0.33
N GLU A 78 -17.78 16.39 0.33
CA GLU A 78 -18.13 17.10 -0.87
C GLU A 78 -16.88 17.81 -1.39
N VAL A 79 -16.43 17.42 -2.59
CA VAL A 79 -15.24 17.97 -3.25
C VAL A 79 -15.68 18.85 -4.42
N SER A 80 -15.51 20.16 -4.27
CA SER A 80 -15.82 21.16 -5.28
C SER A 80 -14.53 21.80 -5.81
N GLU A 81 -14.45 22.02 -7.13
CA GLU A 81 -13.25 22.56 -7.76
C GLU A 81 -12.92 23.97 -7.23
N GLY A 82 -11.73 24.12 -6.64
CA GLY A 82 -11.25 25.40 -6.12
C GLY A 82 -11.70 25.75 -4.69
N GLU A 83 -12.46 24.88 -4.03
CA GLU A 83 -12.88 25.06 -2.64
C GLU A 83 -12.25 24.01 -1.72
N PRO A 84 -12.01 24.33 -0.43
CA PRO A 84 -11.67 23.31 0.56
C PRO A 84 -12.80 22.29 0.65
N PRO A 85 -12.51 20.98 0.81
CA PRO A 85 -13.56 20.00 0.92
C PRO A 85 -14.35 20.21 2.20
N ASN A 86 -15.65 19.98 2.08
CA ASN A 86 -16.58 20.08 3.17
C ASN A 86 -16.99 18.66 3.59
N ARG A 87 -16.82 18.33 4.86
CA ARG A 87 -17.16 16.99 5.36
C ARG A 87 -18.68 16.89 5.45
N GLU A 88 -19.28 16.13 4.56
CA GLU A 88 -20.73 15.90 4.53
C GLU A 88 -21.17 14.92 5.63
N SER A 89 -20.42 13.83 5.81
CA SER A 89 -20.79 12.81 6.79
C SER A 89 -19.59 12.07 7.38
N MET A 90 -19.82 11.43 8.53
CA MET A 90 -18.84 10.63 9.23
C MET A 90 -19.48 9.42 9.92
N LEU A 91 -18.90 8.25 9.69
CA LEU A 91 -19.23 7.01 10.37
C LEU A 91 -18.08 6.60 11.31
N LYS A 92 -18.39 6.39 12.58
CA LYS A 92 -17.45 5.81 13.54
C LYS A 92 -17.66 4.30 13.64
N ILE A 93 -16.72 3.54 13.11
CA ILE A 93 -16.76 2.08 13.02
C ILE A 93 -15.96 1.48 14.17
N LYS A 94 -16.63 0.73 15.05
CA LYS A 94 -16.00 -0.05 16.13
C LYS A 94 -16.02 -1.55 15.86
N GLU A 95 -16.81 -1.98 14.88
CA GLU A 95 -16.95 -3.38 14.53
C GLU A 95 -15.83 -3.83 13.61
N LYS A 96 -14.97 -4.70 14.12
CA LYS A 96 -13.83 -5.26 13.37
C LYS A 96 -14.24 -5.93 12.07
N ALA A 97 -15.42 -6.55 12.02
CA ALA A 97 -15.94 -7.17 10.80
C ALA A 97 -16.13 -6.16 9.65
N ILE A 98 -16.63 -4.95 9.97
CA ILE A 98 -16.81 -3.88 8.99
C ILE A 98 -15.46 -3.35 8.53
N ILE A 99 -14.52 -3.11 9.47
CA ILE A 99 -13.18 -2.62 9.15
C ILE A 99 -12.44 -3.63 8.24
N ASN A 100 -12.49 -4.92 8.60
CA ASN A 100 -11.89 -5.98 7.79
C ASN A 100 -12.51 -6.08 6.40
N ARG A 101 -13.83 -5.88 6.27
CA ARG A 101 -14.49 -5.87 4.96
C ARG A 101 -13.95 -4.74 4.08
N ILE A 102 -13.87 -3.52 4.61
CA ILE A 102 -13.31 -2.37 3.89
C ILE A 102 -11.86 -2.66 3.45
N LEU A 103 -11.01 -3.11 4.38
CA LEU A 103 -9.60 -3.42 4.09
C LEU A 103 -9.43 -4.57 3.09
N SER A 104 -10.32 -5.58 3.13
CA SER A 104 -10.33 -6.69 2.18
C SER A 104 -10.63 -6.23 0.76
N ASP A 105 -11.54 -5.28 0.59
CA ASP A 105 -11.86 -4.72 -0.72
C ASP A 105 -10.70 -3.89 -1.28
N PHE A 106 -9.88 -3.30 -0.41
CA PHE A 106 -8.68 -2.58 -0.82
C PHE A 106 -7.54 -3.54 -1.17
N ALA A 107 -7.45 -4.70 -0.51
CA ALA A 107 -6.31 -5.62 -0.61
C ALA A 107 -5.94 -6.06 -2.03
N ASN A 108 -6.93 -6.15 -2.92
CA ASN A 108 -6.77 -6.61 -4.31
C ASN A 108 -6.60 -5.46 -5.32
N MET A 109 -6.45 -4.22 -4.84
CA MET A 109 -6.18 -3.08 -5.73
C MET A 109 -4.78 -3.19 -6.34
N GLU A 110 -4.74 -3.08 -7.67
CA GLU A 110 -3.54 -2.86 -8.44
C GLU A 110 -3.29 -1.35 -8.49
N LEU A 111 -2.22 -0.91 -7.85
CA LEU A 111 -1.92 0.50 -7.70
C LEU A 111 -0.74 0.87 -8.58
N LYS A 112 -0.75 2.08 -9.14
CA LYS A 112 0.40 2.69 -9.83
C LYS A 112 0.73 4.01 -9.17
N LYS A 113 1.98 4.17 -8.75
CA LYS A 113 2.44 5.43 -8.16
C LYS A 113 2.32 6.54 -9.20
N ASP A 114 1.56 7.56 -8.84
CA ASP A 114 1.51 8.83 -9.56
C ASP A 114 2.20 9.90 -8.70
N GLU A 115 3.22 10.55 -9.28
CA GLU A 115 3.96 11.61 -8.60
C GLU A 115 3.31 12.98 -8.77
N GLU A 116 2.46 13.12 -9.78
CA GLU A 116 1.74 14.35 -10.12
C GLU A 116 0.31 14.36 -9.55
N ALA A 117 -0.19 13.22 -9.07
CA ALA A 117 -1.49 13.13 -8.41
C ALA A 117 -1.62 14.18 -7.30
N ASP A 118 -2.73 14.93 -7.33
CA ASP A 118 -3.06 15.83 -6.24
C ASP A 118 -3.22 15.02 -4.96
N ARG A 119 -2.52 15.48 -3.92
CA ARG A 119 -2.46 14.84 -2.62
C ARG A 119 -3.57 15.30 -1.70
N HIS A 120 -4.36 16.28 -2.12
CA HIS A 120 -5.30 16.95 -1.25
C HIS A 120 -6.72 16.54 -1.65
N PHE A 121 -7.42 16.01 -0.66
CA PHE A 121 -8.89 15.97 -0.61
C PHE A 121 -9.55 15.10 -1.68
N ARG A 122 -9.77 13.83 -1.30
CA ARG A 122 -10.58 12.88 -2.06
C ARG A 122 -11.96 12.76 -1.42
N GLU A 123 -12.89 12.18 -2.17
CA GLU A 123 -14.28 11.99 -1.76
C GLU A 123 -14.41 11.23 -0.43
N TYR A 124 -13.50 10.29 -0.15
CA TYR A 124 -13.53 9.47 1.07
C TYR A 124 -12.22 9.56 1.85
N HIS A 125 -12.35 9.57 3.18
CA HIS A 125 -11.23 9.48 4.13
C HIS A 125 -11.51 8.41 5.17
N LEU A 126 -10.63 7.41 5.24
CA LEU A 126 -10.67 6.37 6.25
C LEU A 126 -9.49 6.53 7.21
N SER A 127 -9.77 6.81 8.48
CA SER A 127 -8.77 6.83 9.53
C SER A 127 -8.95 5.64 10.46
N ILE A 128 -7.95 4.77 10.58
CA ILE A 128 -7.97 3.59 11.44
C ILE A 128 -6.95 3.79 12.56
N THR A 129 -7.43 3.83 13.79
CA THR A 129 -6.58 3.87 14.99
C THR A 129 -6.48 2.47 15.58
N VAL A 130 -5.25 1.97 15.63
CA VAL A 130 -4.87 0.68 16.20
C VAL A 130 -4.18 0.93 17.53
N SER A 131 -4.61 0.24 18.59
CA SER A 131 -3.96 0.33 19.91
C SER A 131 -3.44 -1.02 20.37
N LYS A 132 -2.16 -1.04 20.76
CA LYS A 132 -1.45 -2.21 21.28
C LYS A 132 -1.03 -1.96 22.72
N LYS A 133 -1.18 -2.97 23.57
CA LYS A 133 -0.64 -2.93 24.92
C LYS A 133 0.85 -3.21 24.92
N VAL A 134 1.63 -2.31 25.52
CA VAL A 134 3.10 -2.43 25.58
C VAL A 134 3.60 -2.78 26.98
N LYS A 135 2.85 -2.41 28.02
CA LYS A 135 3.10 -2.77 29.42
C LYS A 135 1.76 -2.82 30.19
N LYS A 136 1.83 -3.24 31.46
CA LYS A 136 0.69 -3.12 32.38
C LYS A 136 0.17 -1.68 32.37
N ASP A 137 -1.10 -1.51 32.03
CA ASP A 137 -1.82 -0.24 31.95
C ASP A 137 -1.23 0.81 30.99
N HIS A 138 -0.39 0.40 30.02
CA HIS A 138 0.17 1.30 29.01
C HIS A 138 -0.10 0.78 27.59
N TYR A 139 -0.64 1.67 26.76
CA TYR A 139 -0.98 1.43 25.37
C TYR A 139 -0.17 2.35 24.46
N THR A 140 0.23 1.83 23.31
CA THR A 140 0.69 2.62 22.17
C THR A 140 -0.40 2.59 21.12
N SER A 141 -0.66 3.73 20.50
CA SER A 141 -1.65 3.84 19.44
C SER A 141 -0.99 4.39 18.18
N GLU A 142 -1.36 3.81 17.05
CA GLU A 142 -0.94 4.26 15.73
C GLU A 142 -2.20 4.55 14.91
N THR A 143 -2.17 5.59 14.09
CA THR A 143 -3.30 5.96 13.24
C THR A 143 -2.86 5.96 11.79
N PHE A 144 -3.60 5.22 10.98
CA PHE A 144 -3.42 5.10 9.55
C PHE A 144 -4.57 5.81 8.87
N THR A 145 -4.27 6.75 7.98
CA THR A 145 -5.27 7.50 7.22
C THR A 145 -5.19 7.10 5.77
N TYR A 146 -6.30 6.90 5.10
CA TYR A 146 -6.41 6.56 3.68
C TYR A 146 -7.38 7.53 3.03
N ASP A 147 -6.86 8.39 2.15
CA ASP A 147 -7.70 9.22 1.27
C ASP A 147 -7.92 8.47 -0.03
N PHE A 148 -9.16 8.32 -0.47
CA PHE A 148 -9.47 7.57 -1.70
C PHE A 148 -10.75 8.06 -2.38
N ASP A 149 -10.84 7.77 -3.66
CA ASP A 149 -12.00 8.00 -4.53
C ASP A 149 -12.10 6.85 -5.54
N GLN A 150 -12.88 7.03 -6.60
CA GLN A 150 -13.06 6.03 -7.65
C GLN A 150 -11.72 5.60 -8.30
N ASP A 151 -10.81 6.56 -8.52
CA ASP A 151 -9.65 6.39 -9.39
C ASP A 151 -8.33 6.31 -8.61
N TYR A 152 -8.32 6.70 -7.33
CA TYR A 152 -7.10 6.81 -6.55
C TYR A 152 -7.25 6.40 -5.09
N ILE A 153 -6.12 5.97 -4.53
CA ILE A 153 -5.88 5.90 -3.08
C ILE A 153 -4.52 6.55 -2.77
N PHE A 154 -4.50 7.55 -1.89
CA PHE A 154 -3.38 8.47 -1.68
C PHE A 154 -2.89 9.11 -2.98
N ASN A 155 -1.66 8.80 -3.38
CA ASN A 155 -1.01 9.24 -4.61
C ASN A 155 -0.82 8.06 -5.58
N TYR A 156 -1.68 7.05 -5.48
CA TYR A 156 -1.65 5.90 -6.38
C TYR A 156 -2.93 5.82 -7.18
N GLU A 157 -2.77 5.74 -8.50
CA GLU A 157 -3.83 5.45 -9.47
C GLU A 157 -4.25 3.97 -9.29
N ILE A 158 -5.56 3.74 -9.20
CA ILE A 158 -6.15 2.41 -9.14
C ILE A 158 -6.34 1.92 -10.59
N LEU A 159 -5.67 0.83 -10.95
CA LEU A 159 -5.63 0.34 -12.34
C LEU A 159 -6.72 -0.67 -12.68
N ASN A 160 -7.34 -1.27 -11.68
CA ASN A 160 -8.33 -2.32 -11.82
C ASN A 160 -9.65 -1.93 -11.15
N GLU A 161 -10.74 -2.56 -11.59
CA GLU A 161 -12.03 -2.42 -10.90
C GLU A 161 -11.92 -3.03 -9.50
N ALA A 162 -12.07 -2.19 -8.48
CA ALA A 162 -12.12 -2.59 -7.08
C ALA A 162 -13.50 -2.25 -6.48
N ASN A 163 -13.90 -3.02 -5.46
CA ASN A 163 -15.24 -2.89 -4.86
C ASN A 163 -15.30 -1.81 -3.77
N HIS A 164 -14.26 -1.00 -3.60
CA HIS A 164 -14.17 -0.04 -2.49
C HIS A 164 -15.33 0.94 -2.46
N ILE A 165 -15.65 1.55 -3.61
CA ILE A 165 -16.76 2.51 -3.71
C ILE A 165 -18.10 1.84 -3.43
N GLN A 166 -18.30 0.63 -3.95
CA GLN A 166 -19.53 -0.12 -3.69
C GLN A 166 -19.67 -0.46 -2.21
N THR A 167 -18.57 -0.80 -1.54
CA THR A 167 -18.60 -1.08 -0.10
C THR A 167 -18.95 0.16 0.69
N ILE A 168 -18.41 1.34 0.37
CA ILE A 168 -18.80 2.58 1.05
C ILE A 168 -20.28 2.89 0.84
N LYS A 169 -20.77 2.80 -0.40
CA LYS A 169 -22.20 2.99 -0.71
C LYS A 169 -23.09 2.03 0.10
N SER A 170 -22.70 0.76 0.19
CA SER A 170 -23.44 -0.23 0.99
C SER A 170 -23.45 0.06 2.49
N LEU A 171 -22.44 0.77 3.01
CA LEU A 171 -22.41 1.21 4.42
C LEU A 171 -23.29 2.44 4.63
N MET A 172 -23.38 3.33 3.64
CA MET A 172 -24.28 4.49 3.69
C MET A 172 -25.75 4.10 3.59
N GLU A 173 -26.06 3.05 2.82
CA GLU A 173 -27.42 2.49 2.69
C GLU A 173 -27.86 1.65 3.89
N ASN A 174 -26.94 1.34 4.82
CA ASN A 174 -27.25 0.52 5.99
C ASN A 174 -27.83 1.38 7.12
N GLU A 175 -29.14 1.27 7.33
CA GLU A 175 -29.89 2.00 8.37
C GLU A 175 -29.45 1.65 9.81
N ASP A 176 -28.80 0.50 10.03
CA ASP A 176 -28.29 0.11 11.34
C ASP A 176 -27.00 0.85 11.74
N LEU A 177 -26.38 1.57 10.80
CA LEU A 177 -25.15 2.34 11.03
C LEU A 177 -25.46 3.81 11.32
N ASP A 178 -24.93 4.29 12.45
CA ASP A 178 -25.14 5.65 12.92
C ASP A 178 -24.17 6.64 12.25
N TRP A 179 -24.62 7.24 11.15
CA TRP A 179 -23.90 8.28 10.43
C TRP A 179 -24.15 9.65 11.05
N THR A 180 -23.08 10.38 11.31
CA THR A 180 -23.16 11.80 11.68
C THR A 180 -23.09 12.64 10.41
N TYR A 181 -24.16 13.37 10.11
CA TYR A 181 -24.23 14.31 8.99
C TYR A 181 -23.92 15.73 9.47
N TYR A 182 -23.22 16.51 8.65
CA TYR A 182 -22.87 17.89 8.92
C TYR A 182 -23.58 18.79 7.91
N ASP A 183 -24.38 19.72 8.42
CA ASP A 183 -24.96 20.78 7.60
C ASP A 183 -23.93 21.90 7.40
N HIS A 184 -23.76 22.33 6.16
CA HIS A 184 -22.98 23.50 5.81
C HIS A 184 -23.96 24.66 5.52
N GLU A 185 -24.11 25.57 6.48
CA GLU A 185 -24.83 26.85 6.29
C GLU A 185 -24.04 27.84 5.43
#